data_AF-A0A925TY44-F1
#
_entry.id   AF-A0A925TY44-F1
#
_cell.length_a   1.000
_cell.length_b   1.000
_cell.length_c   1.000
_cell.angle_alpha   90.00
_cell.angle_beta   90.00
_cell.angle_gamma   90.00
#
_symmetry.space_group_name_H-M   'P 1'
#
loop_
_entity.id
_entity.type
_entity.pdbx_description
1 polymer ?
#
loop_
_entity_poly.entity_id
_entity_poly.type
_entity_poly.pdbx_seq_one_letter_code
_entity_poly.pdbx_strand_id
1 'polypeptide(L)'
;MKLHNLILASLIIVTATLFAQTPATLSPSMVIEIPVDSPVVAQYLLDVTAIPFTTPEQMEIFFQAHRDDITDFVINKTDRSVYLLLNSTFITTNDLTAEDINRHLAAKALKMREDYLTLPVDEKK
;
A
#
# COMPACT_ATOMS: atom_id res chain seq x y z
N MET A 1 -53.90 -47.32 5.61
CA MET A 1 -53.79 -46.86 4.21
C MET A 1 -52.81 -45.69 4.16
N LYS A 2 -51.73 -45.82 3.37
CA LYS A 2 -50.73 -44.78 2.94
C LYS A 2 -49.85 -44.17 4.05
N LEU A 3 -48.58 -44.59 4.17
CA LEU A 3 -47.36 -44.01 3.53
C LEU A 3 -47.36 -42.48 3.51
N HIS A 4 -46.35 -41.84 4.11
CA HIS A 4 -45.14 -41.36 3.40
C HIS A 4 -44.06 -40.90 4.39
N ASN A 5 -42.83 -41.37 4.18
CA ASN A 5 -41.60 -40.73 4.61
C ASN A 5 -41.56 -39.27 4.13
N LEU A 6 -41.03 -38.35 4.93
CA LEU A 6 -40.21 -37.27 4.37
C LEU A 6 -39.18 -36.79 5.41
N ILE A 7 -37.93 -37.14 5.14
CA ILE A 7 -36.75 -36.48 5.71
C ILE A 7 -36.74 -35.07 5.11
N LEU A 8 -36.79 -34.04 5.95
CA LEU A 8 -36.36 -32.70 5.54
C LEU A 8 -35.07 -32.35 6.29
N ALA A 9 -33.96 -32.51 5.57
CA ALA A 9 -32.76 -31.74 5.78
C ALA A 9 -33.00 -30.29 5.32
N SER A 10 -32.05 -29.42 5.67
CA SER A 10 -31.91 -27.99 5.30
C SER A 10 -32.30 -27.06 6.46
N LEU A 11 -31.54 -26.05 6.85
CA LEU A 11 -30.51 -25.30 6.13
C LEU A 11 -29.69 -24.55 7.19
N ILE A 12 -28.37 -24.80 7.28
CA ILE A 12 -27.50 -23.85 7.99
C ILE A 12 -27.31 -22.69 7.03
N ILE A 13 -27.98 -21.57 7.30
CA ILE A 13 -27.76 -20.32 6.59
C ILE A 13 -26.41 -19.79 7.10
N VAL A 14 -25.35 -20.02 6.33
CA VAL A 14 -24.13 -19.22 6.46
C VAL A 14 -24.44 -17.87 5.82
N THR A 15 -24.91 -16.92 6.63
CA THR A 15 -24.87 -15.52 6.24
C THR A 15 -23.41 -15.11 6.18
N ALA A 16 -22.79 -15.27 5.01
CA ALA A 16 -21.64 -14.48 4.64
C ALA A 16 -22.12 -13.02 4.65
N THR A 17 -21.88 -12.30 5.75
CA THR A 17 -21.91 -10.85 5.75
C THR A 17 -20.80 -10.41 4.82
N LEU A 18 -21.13 -10.35 3.53
CA LEU A 18 -20.37 -9.66 2.52
C LEU A 18 -20.47 -8.19 2.90
N PHE A 19 -19.62 -7.74 3.82
CA PHE A 19 -19.40 -6.33 4.03
C PHE A 19 -19.06 -5.78 2.65
N ALA A 20 -19.95 -4.95 2.11
CA ALA A 20 -19.67 -4.18 0.92
C ALA A 20 -18.46 -3.32 1.28
N GLN A 21 -17.26 -3.81 0.98
CA GLN A 21 -16.05 -3.04 1.13
C GLN A 21 -16.28 -1.81 0.26
N THR A 22 -16.39 -0.66 0.91
CA THR A 22 -16.41 0.63 0.22
C THR A 22 -15.28 0.62 -0.79
N PRO A 23 -15.53 0.96 -2.08
CA PRO A 23 -14.47 1.02 -3.07
C PRO A 23 -13.37 1.89 -2.51
N ALA A 24 -12.18 1.31 -2.37
CA ALA A 24 -11.08 2.08 -1.85
C ALA A 24 -10.79 3.24 -2.79
N THR A 25 -10.70 4.42 -2.22
CA THR A 25 -10.37 5.62 -2.97
C THR A 25 -8.89 5.85 -2.74
N LEU A 26 -8.05 5.66 -3.76
CA LEU A 26 -6.62 6.02 -3.69
C LEU A 26 -6.48 7.48 -3.27
N SER A 27 -5.60 7.75 -2.29
CA SER A 27 -5.33 9.12 -1.89
C SER A 27 -4.65 9.84 -3.05
N PRO A 28 -5.12 11.05 -3.42
CA PRO A 28 -4.43 11.88 -4.40
C PRO A 28 -2.97 12.20 -4.01
N SER A 29 -2.64 12.10 -2.72
CA SER A 29 -1.41 12.60 -2.13
C SER A 29 -0.51 11.49 -1.57
N MET A 30 -0.26 10.40 -2.31
CA MET A 30 0.80 9.43 -1.98
C MET A 30 2.22 10.05 -2.01
N VAL A 31 2.37 11.31 -1.61
CA VAL A 31 3.56 12.13 -1.76
C VAL A 31 4.02 12.52 -0.37
N ILE A 32 5.31 12.31 -0.14
CA ILE A 32 6.03 12.96 0.97
C ILE A 32 6.64 14.22 0.40
N GLU A 33 6.37 15.35 1.03
CA GLU A 33 7.10 16.59 0.76
C GLU A 33 8.18 16.75 1.82
N ILE A 34 9.44 16.79 1.38
CA ILE A 34 10.60 17.06 2.21
C ILE A 34 10.89 18.56 2.13
N PRO A 35 10.73 19.33 3.22
CA PRO A 35 11.10 20.74 3.22
C PRO A 35 12.54 20.96 2.77
N VAL A 36 12.81 22.03 2.02
CA VAL A 36 14.16 22.34 1.52
C VAL A 36 15.20 22.52 2.63
N ASP A 37 14.74 22.89 3.83
CA ASP A 37 15.58 23.07 5.03
C ASP A 37 15.69 21.80 5.88
N SER A 38 14.99 20.72 5.51
CA SER A 38 15.02 19.47 6.26
C SER A 38 16.29 18.67 5.95
N PRO A 39 16.87 17.98 6.96
CA PRO A 39 17.97 17.07 6.73
C PRO A 39 17.51 15.94 5.81
N VAL A 40 18.06 15.92 4.60
CA VAL A 40 17.77 14.96 3.54
C VAL A 40 18.05 13.50 3.98
N VAL A 41 18.84 13.30 5.04
CA VAL A 41 19.16 11.98 5.60
C VAL A 41 18.22 11.62 6.76
N ALA A 42 16.92 11.56 6.48
CA ALA A 42 15.90 11.24 7.49
C ALA A 42 14.97 10.11 7.04
N GLN A 43 14.26 9.57 8.03
CA GLN A 43 13.13 8.66 7.83
C GLN A 43 11.86 9.49 7.66
N TYR A 44 11.07 9.19 6.64
CA TYR A 44 9.82 9.88 6.36
C TYR A 44 8.63 8.92 6.38
N LEU A 45 7.47 9.38 6.82
CA LEU A 45 6.24 8.57 6.82
C LEU A 45 5.47 8.79 5.51
N LEU A 46 5.23 7.71 4.76
CA LEU A 46 4.37 7.74 3.59
C LEU A 46 2.93 7.45 4.03
N ASP A 47 2.00 8.37 3.76
CA ASP A 47 0.58 8.10 3.98
C ASP A 47 0.04 7.19 2.86
N VAL A 48 -0.30 5.96 3.26
CA VAL A 48 -0.82 4.90 2.38
C VAL A 48 -2.20 4.42 2.83
N THR A 49 -2.84 5.13 3.76
CA THR A 49 -4.13 4.74 4.38
C THR A 49 -5.24 4.50 3.38
N ALA A 50 -5.13 5.15 2.22
CA ALA A 50 -6.08 5.10 1.12
C ALA A 50 -5.81 3.94 0.13
N ILE A 51 -4.76 3.15 0.33
CA ILE A 51 -4.47 1.95 -0.46
C ILE A 51 -5.02 0.73 0.29
N PRO A 52 -6.04 0.04 -0.23
CA PRO A 52 -6.75 -1.00 0.51
C PRO A 52 -6.06 -2.36 0.42
N PHE A 53 -4.81 -2.46 0.89
CA PHE A 53 -4.22 -3.79 1.04
C PHE A 53 -5.05 -4.61 2.03
N THR A 54 -5.33 -5.87 1.71
CA THR A 54 -6.12 -6.71 2.61
C THR A 54 -5.23 -7.41 3.63
N THR A 55 -3.96 -7.65 3.29
CA THR A 55 -2.96 -8.19 4.21
C THR A 55 -1.69 -7.32 4.30
N PRO A 56 -0.96 -7.36 5.43
CA PRO A 56 0.38 -6.75 5.53
C PRO A 56 1.36 -7.25 4.47
N GLU A 57 1.24 -8.51 4.05
CA GLU A 57 2.14 -9.13 3.05
C GLU A 57 1.93 -8.54 1.65
N GLN A 58 0.70 -8.24 1.25
CA GLN A 58 0.43 -7.57 -0.03
C GLN A 58 1.04 -6.18 -0.07
N MET A 59 0.88 -5.44 1.03
CA MET A 59 1.50 -4.14 1.20
C MET A 59 3.04 -4.24 1.11
N GLU A 60 3.62 -5.26 1.75
CA GLU A 60 5.05 -5.53 1.68
C GLU A 60 5.54 -5.83 0.27
N ILE A 61 4.90 -6.76 -0.43
CA ILE A 61 5.25 -7.09 -1.83
C ILE A 61 5.17 -5.85 -2.71
N PHE A 62 4.10 -5.07 -2.58
CA PHE A 62 3.89 -3.87 -3.37
C PHE A 62 4.99 -2.83 -3.15
N PHE A 63 5.30 -2.46 -1.91
CA PHE A 63 6.30 -1.44 -1.63
C PHE A 63 7.73 -1.93 -1.87
N GLN A 64 8.04 -3.21 -1.61
CA GLN A 64 9.34 -3.79 -1.95
C GLN A 64 9.61 -3.76 -3.46
N ALA A 65 8.58 -3.99 -4.29
CA ALA A 65 8.72 -3.89 -5.75
C ALA A 65 9.07 -2.46 -6.24
N HIS A 66 8.83 -1.45 -5.41
CA HIS A 66 9.14 -0.06 -5.73
C HIS A 66 10.43 0.44 -5.09
N ARG A 67 11.20 -0.38 -4.37
CA ARG A 67 12.50 0.03 -3.81
C ARG A 67 13.46 0.47 -4.94
N ASP A 68 14.28 1.49 -4.66
CA ASP A 68 15.35 1.93 -5.57
C ASP A 68 16.61 2.38 -4.79
N ASP A 69 17.63 2.85 -5.51
CA ASP A 69 18.91 3.26 -4.92
C ASP A 69 18.81 4.54 -4.09
N ILE A 70 17.78 5.36 -4.29
CA ILE A 70 17.52 6.59 -3.54
C ILE A 70 16.73 6.28 -2.27
N THR A 71 15.74 5.39 -2.35
CA THR A 71 14.73 5.16 -1.31
C THR A 71 14.48 3.68 -1.05
N ASP A 72 14.55 3.30 0.23
CA ASP A 72 14.10 2.02 0.76
C ASP A 72 12.78 2.16 1.55
N PHE A 73 12.06 1.05 1.73
CA PHE A 73 10.79 0.99 2.44
C PHE A 73 10.90 0.09 3.67
N VAL A 74 10.54 0.63 4.84
CA VAL A 74 10.35 -0.14 6.07
C VAL A 74 8.89 -0.12 6.46
N ILE A 75 8.31 -1.29 6.65
CA ILE A 75 6.88 -1.45 6.82
C ILE A 75 6.62 -2.00 8.22
N ASN A 76 5.88 -1.24 9.03
CA ASN A 76 5.43 -1.72 10.32
C ASN A 76 4.16 -2.55 10.12
N LYS A 77 4.28 -3.87 10.26
CA LYS A 77 3.17 -4.81 10.05
C LYS A 77 2.08 -4.70 11.13
N THR A 78 2.40 -4.11 12.29
CA THR A 78 1.47 -3.98 13.43
C THR A 78 0.45 -2.87 13.21
N ASP A 79 0.91 -1.68 12.84
CA ASP A 79 0.07 -0.51 12.61
C ASP A 79 -0.16 -0.20 11.12
N ARG A 80 0.45 -1.01 10.23
CA ARG A 80 0.40 -0.91 8.77
C ARG A 80 0.98 0.40 8.23
N SER A 81 1.93 1.00 8.94
CA SER A 81 2.65 2.21 8.50
C SER A 81 3.80 1.88 7.55
N VAL A 82 4.08 2.79 6.61
CA VAL A 82 5.17 2.67 5.64
C VAL A 82 6.13 3.84 5.79
N TYR A 83 7.39 3.54 6.11
CA TYR A 83 8.46 4.52 6.24
C TYR A 83 9.39 4.47 5.04
N LEU A 84 9.71 5.65 4.50
CA LEU A 84 10.76 5.83 3.49
C LEU A 84 12.09 6.10 4.18
N LEU A 85 13.13 5.38 3.75
CA LEU A 85 14.50 5.61 4.17
C LEU A 85 15.31 6.09 2.97
N LEU A 86 15.87 7.29 3.08
CA LEU A 86 16.72 7.84 2.03
C LEU A 86 18.17 7.34 2.15
N ASN A 87 18.73 6.86 1.04
CA ASN A 87 20.09 6.33 0.98
C ASN A 87 21.11 7.47 0.95
N SER A 88 21.65 7.80 2.13
CA SER A 88 22.65 8.86 2.29
C SER A 88 23.86 8.72 1.37
N THR A 89 24.37 7.51 1.15
CA THR A 89 25.52 7.27 0.28
C THR A 89 25.18 7.64 -1.16
N PHE A 90 24.01 7.22 -1.65
CA PHE A 90 23.59 7.54 -3.02
C PHE A 90 23.37 9.04 -3.20
N ILE A 91 22.69 9.68 -2.25
CA ILE A 91 22.40 11.13 -2.27
C ILE A 91 23.70 11.95 -2.29
N THR A 92 24.61 11.66 -1.36
CA THR A 92 25.88 12.40 -1.23
C THR A 92 26.81 12.16 -2.42
N THR A 93 26.87 10.93 -2.95
CA THR A 93 27.70 10.61 -4.12
C THR A 93 27.24 11.35 -5.38
N ASN A 94 25.94 11.59 -5.51
CA ASN A 94 25.35 12.23 -6.70
C ASN A 94 24.99 13.71 -6.47
N ASP A 95 25.34 14.28 -5.30
CA ASP A 95 25.05 15.68 -4.92
C ASP A 95 23.57 16.08 -5.11
N LEU A 96 22.64 15.18 -4.73
CA LEU A 96 21.21 15.39 -4.93
C LEU A 96 20.67 16.45 -3.95
N THR A 97 19.92 17.42 -4.48
CA THR A 97 19.23 18.42 -3.66
C THR A 97 17.91 17.89 -3.10
N ALA A 98 17.35 18.58 -2.10
CA ALA A 98 15.99 18.29 -1.61
C ALA A 98 14.93 18.41 -2.73
N GLU A 99 15.13 19.32 -3.69
CA GLU A 99 14.24 19.47 -4.84
C GLU A 99 14.29 18.25 -5.76
N ASP A 100 15.49 17.73 -6.05
CA ASP A 100 15.67 16.53 -6.88
C ASP A 100 14.99 15.32 -6.26
N ILE A 101 15.10 15.20 -4.94
CA ILE A 101 14.51 14.10 -4.17
C ILE A 101 12.98 14.23 -4.14
N ASN A 102 12.44 15.42 -3.89
CA ASN A 102 10.98 15.63 -3.96
C ASN A 102 10.43 15.32 -5.36
N ARG A 103 11.14 15.72 -6.41
CA ARG A 103 10.76 15.42 -7.80
C ARG A 103 10.75 13.91 -8.06
N HIS A 104 11.78 13.20 -7.58
CA HIS A 104 11.86 11.74 -7.65
C HIS A 104 10.71 11.05 -6.90
N LEU A 105 10.49 11.43 -5.64
CA LEU A 105 9.43 10.86 -4.81
C LEU A 105 8.03 11.13 -5.38
N ALA A 106 7.79 12.31 -5.96
CA ALA A 106 6.53 12.62 -6.63
C ALA A 106 6.30 11.76 -7.89
N ALA A 107 7.32 11.57 -8.72
CA ALA A 107 7.24 10.68 -9.88
C ALA A 107 7.00 9.22 -9.46
N LYS A 108 7.68 8.78 -8.40
CA LYS A 108 7.53 7.44 -7.83
C LYS A 108 6.13 7.21 -7.24
N ALA A 109 5.59 8.19 -6.53
CA ALA A 109 4.22 8.18 -6.02
C ALA A 109 3.20 7.99 -7.14
N LEU A 110 3.38 8.71 -8.25
CA LEU A 110 2.55 8.57 -9.43
C LEU A 110 2.65 7.16 -10.01
N LYS A 111 3.87 6.63 -10.16
CA LYS A 111 4.10 5.26 -10.66
C LYS A 111 3.48 4.20 -9.76
N MET A 112 3.67 4.30 -8.44
CA MET A 112 3.03 3.42 -7.46
C MET A 112 1.51 3.42 -7.63
N ARG A 113 0.91 4.60 -7.79
CA ARG A 113 -0.54 4.71 -8.02
C ARG A 113 -0.97 4.00 -9.31
N GLU A 114 -0.23 4.20 -10.41
CA GLU A 114 -0.52 3.56 -11.70
C GLU A 114 -0.40 2.03 -11.59
N ASP A 115 0.68 1.54 -10.99
CA ASP A 115 0.91 0.10 -10.82
C ASP A 115 -0.17 -0.52 -9.96
N TYR A 116 -0.51 0.13 -8.85
CA TYR A 116 -1.61 -0.30 -8.00
C TYR A 116 -2.93 -0.38 -8.76
N LEU A 117 -3.26 0.62 -9.59
CA LEU A 117 -4.47 0.60 -10.40
C LEU A 117 -4.51 -0.57 -11.39
N THR A 118 -3.35 -0.99 -11.90
CA THR A 118 -3.23 -2.13 -12.83
C THR A 118 -3.22 -3.50 -12.17
N LEU A 119 -3.02 -3.60 -10.85
CA LEU A 119 -3.03 -4.90 -10.16
C LEU A 119 -4.37 -5.64 -10.35
N PRO A 120 -4.35 -6.97 -10.53
CA PRO A 120 -5.54 -7.82 -10.50
C PRO A 120 -6.36 -7.60 -9.22
N VAL A 121 -7.69 -7.74 -9.30
CA VAL A 121 -8.60 -7.46 -8.18
C VAL A 121 -8.34 -8.37 -6.97
N ASP A 122 -7.87 -9.58 -7.22
CA ASP A 122 -7.44 -10.58 -6.25
C ASP A 122 -6.11 -10.24 -5.57
N GLU A 123 -5.23 -9.47 -6.22
CA GLU A 123 -4.00 -8.94 -5.60
C GLU A 123 -4.25 -7.67 -4.76
N LYS A 124 -5.45 -7.08 -4.91
CA LYS A 124 -5.94 -5.94 -4.11
C LYS A 124 -6.78 -6.37 -2.89
N LYS A 125 -7.16 -7.64 -2.78
CA LYS A 125 -8.20 -8.17 -1.86
C LYS A 125 -7.74 -9.26 -0.91
#